data_AF-W2T4K1-F1
#
_entry.id   AF-W2T4K1-F1
#
_cell.length_a   1.000
_cell.length_b   1.000
_cell.length_c   1.000
_cell.angle_alpha   90.00
_cell.angle_beta   90.00
_cell.angle_gamma   90.00
#
_symmetry.space_group_name_H-M   'P 1'
#
loop_
_entity.id
_entity.type
_entity.pdbx_description
1 polymer ?
#
loop_
_entity_poly.entity_id
_entity_poly.type
_entity_poly.pdbx_seq_one_letter_code
_entity_poly.pdbx_strand_id
1 'polypeptide(L)'
;MPEAIRHHVDDVTNCEDIAMNFLVSHITREPPIKTTSKWTLRCPTCTETLSQDESHFRERHECIRLFTRIYGYNPLKFSQFRADSVLFKTRLPPDKQKCFRFV
;
A
#
# COMPACT_ATOMS: atom_id res chain seq x y z
N MET A 1 3.18 -16.15 -6.52
CA MET A 1 3.81 -15.85 -5.22
C MET A 1 4.25 -17.16 -4.57
N PRO A 2 5.47 -17.25 -4.02
CA PRO A 2 5.93 -18.44 -3.30
C PRO A 2 4.95 -18.89 -2.21
N GLU A 3 4.78 -20.19 -2.03
CA GLU A 3 3.86 -20.75 -1.04
C GLU A 3 4.20 -20.35 0.40
N ALA A 4 5.49 -20.34 0.76
CA ALA A 4 5.95 -19.92 2.07
C ALA A 4 5.53 -18.48 2.45
N ILE A 5 5.41 -17.58 1.47
CA ILE A 5 4.95 -16.20 1.73
C ILE A 5 3.45 -16.19 2.05
N ARG A 6 2.65 -17.02 1.37
CA ARG A 6 1.21 -17.11 1.60
C ARG A 6 0.93 -17.65 3.01
N HIS A 7 1.55 -18.77 3.38
CA HIS A 7 1.42 -19.34 4.72
C HIS A 7 1.83 -18.33 5.81
N HIS A 8 2.94 -17.61 5.64
CA HIS A 8 3.35 -16.61 6.62
C HIS A 8 2.34 -15.45 6.76
N VAL A 9 1.77 -14.97 5.66
CA VAL A 9 0.74 -13.93 5.69
C VAL A 9 -0.53 -14.44 6.38
N ASP A 10 -0.92 -15.69 6.13
CA ASP A 10 -2.07 -16.30 6.78
C ASP A 10 -1.84 -16.51 8.30
N ASP A 11 -0.62 -16.90 8.70
CA ASP A 11 -0.25 -17.13 10.11
C ASP A 11 -0.22 -15.84 10.93
N VAL A 12 0.34 -14.76 10.38
CA VAL A 12 0.51 -13.48 11.08
C VAL A 12 -0.68 -12.55 10.86
N THR A 13 -1.55 -12.84 9.88
CA THR A 13 -2.69 -11.99 9.48
C THR A 13 -2.29 -10.53 9.19
N ASN A 14 -1.09 -10.34 8.62
CA ASN A 14 -0.48 -9.05 8.34
C ASN A 14 0.40 -9.18 7.08
N CYS A 15 0.89 -8.04 6.56
CA CYS A 15 1.86 -7.97 5.47
C CYS A 15 1.39 -8.46 4.09
N GLU A 16 0.08 -8.66 3.88
CA GLU A 16 -0.51 -9.01 2.59
C GLU A 16 -0.24 -7.93 1.53
N ASP A 17 -0.28 -6.67 1.94
CA ASP A 17 0.05 -5.51 1.11
C ASP A 17 1.53 -5.48 0.73
N ILE A 18 2.43 -5.79 1.66
CA ILE A 18 3.88 -5.91 1.43
C ILE A 18 4.15 -7.07 0.47
N ALA A 19 3.53 -8.24 0.69
CA ALA A 19 3.69 -9.41 -0.16
C ALA A 19 3.26 -9.11 -1.60
N MET A 20 2.14 -8.40 -1.78
CA MET A 20 1.69 -7.94 -3.09
C MET A 20 2.66 -6.96 -3.76
N ASN A 21 3.22 -6.00 -3.01
CA ASN A 21 4.24 -5.10 -3.56
C ASN A 21 5.51 -5.85 -3.99
N PHE A 22 5.98 -6.81 -3.19
CA PHE A 22 7.11 -7.68 -3.55
C PHE A 22 6.84 -8.45 -4.84
N LEU A 23 5.65 -9.05 -4.96
CA LEU A 23 5.26 -9.81 -6.16
C LEU A 23 5.23 -8.92 -7.41
N VAL A 24 4.56 -7.77 -7.33
CA VAL A 24 4.42 -6.85 -8.46
C VAL A 24 5.78 -6.33 -8.88
N SER A 25 6.60 -5.81 -7.96
CA SER A 25 7.95 -5.32 -8.30
C SER A 25 8.88 -6.41 -8.80
N HIS A 26 8.73 -7.66 -8.34
CA HIS A 26 9.49 -8.80 -8.86
C HIS A 26 9.14 -9.10 -10.32
N ILE A 27 7.85 -9.05 -10.67
CA ILE A 27 7.36 -9.36 -12.02
C ILE A 27 7.62 -8.20 -12.98
N THR A 28 7.21 -6.97 -12.63
CA THR A 28 7.25 -5.82 -13.54
C THR A 28 8.62 -5.18 -13.60
N ARG A 29 9.44 -5.33 -12.55
CA ARG A 29 10.69 -4.58 -12.37
C ARG A 29 10.47 -3.07 -12.35
N GLU A 30 9.25 -2.62 -12.05
CA GLU A 30 8.90 -1.20 -11.96
C GLU A 30 8.64 -0.78 -10.51
N PRO A 31 8.88 0.50 -10.16
CA PRO A 31 8.58 1.02 -8.83
C PRO A 31 7.08 1.33 -8.69
N PRO A 32 6.55 1.43 -7.45
CA PRO A 32 5.15 1.78 -7.23
C PRO A 32 4.86 3.24 -7.60
N ILE A 33 3.60 3.51 -8.00
CA ILE A 33 3.12 4.85 -8.32
C ILE A 33 2.23 5.35 -7.18
N LYS A 34 2.59 6.48 -6.57
CA LYS A 34 1.71 7.14 -5.59
C LYS A 34 0.64 7.94 -6.33
N THR A 35 -0.63 7.71 -6.03
CA THR A 35 -1.75 8.45 -6.62
C THR A 35 -2.47 9.32 -5.59
N THR A 36 -3.30 10.27 -6.08
CA THR A 36 -4.22 11.00 -5.21
C THR A 36 -5.15 10.07 -4.44
N SER A 37 -5.20 10.20 -3.11
CA SER A 37 -6.23 9.55 -2.30
C SER A 37 -7.61 10.08 -2.68
N LYS A 38 -8.48 9.21 -3.24
CA LYS A 38 -9.87 9.56 -3.55
C LYS A 38 -10.79 9.41 -2.34
N TRP A 39 -10.55 8.40 -1.49
CA TRP A 39 -11.41 8.04 -0.38
C TRP A 39 -10.59 7.47 0.78
N THR A 40 -10.70 8.07 1.97
CA THR A 40 -10.26 7.40 3.20
C THR A 40 -11.45 6.69 3.80
N LEU A 41 -11.45 5.35 3.76
CA LEU A 41 -12.39 4.50 4.49
C LEU A 41 -12.05 4.57 5.98
N ARG A 42 -12.39 5.68 6.62
CA ARG A 42 -12.29 5.79 8.07
C ARG A 42 -13.61 5.32 8.66
N CYS A 43 -13.55 4.31 9.50
CA CYS A 43 -14.67 3.88 10.33
C CYS A 43 -14.76 4.83 11.54
N PRO A 44 -15.76 5.72 11.63
CA PRO A 44 -15.82 6.71 12.70
C PRO A 44 -16.13 6.08 14.06
N THR A 45 -16.74 4.89 14.05
CA THR A 45 -17.21 4.16 15.23
C THR A 45 -16.26 3.05 15.68
N CYS A 46 -15.17 2.82 14.94
CA CYS A 46 -14.18 1.80 15.31
C CYS A 46 -13.21 2.42 16.32
N THR A 47 -13.20 1.88 17.54
CA THR A 47 -12.36 2.33 18.65
C THR A 47 -10.90 1.91 18.51
N GLU A 48 -10.65 0.78 17.83
CA GLU A 48 -9.32 0.21 17.63
C GLU A 48 -9.07 -0.05 16.16
N THR A 49 -7.83 0.18 15.72
CA THR A 49 -7.35 -0.17 14.38
C THR A 49 -6.14 -1.07 14.51
N LEU A 50 -5.99 -2.07 13.64
CA LEU A 50 -4.83 -2.97 13.62
C LEU A 50 -3.48 -2.24 13.63
N SER A 51 -3.42 -1.04 13.04
CA SER A 51 -2.21 -0.21 13.01
C SER A 51 -1.91 0.57 14.30
N GLN A 52 -2.76 0.49 15.33
CA GLN A 52 -2.53 1.13 16.63
C GLN A 52 -1.69 0.26 17.57
N ASP A 53 -1.55 -1.04 17.29
CA ASP A 53 -0.66 -1.91 18.06
C ASP A 53 0.80 -1.55 17.79
N GLU A 54 1.59 -1.40 18.85
CA GLU A 54 3.04 -1.12 18.78
C GLU A 54 3.80 -2.26 18.06
N SER A 55 3.28 -3.49 18.15
CA SER A 55 3.88 -4.67 17.51
C SER A 55 3.79 -4.62 15.98
N HIS A 56 2.77 -3.93 15.45
CA HIS A 56 2.40 -3.96 14.03
C HIS A 56 3.55 -3.56 13.10
N PHE A 57 4.31 -2.52 13.46
CA PHE A 57 5.44 -2.05 12.66
C PHE A 57 6.66 -2.99 12.74
N ARG A 58 6.83 -3.66 13.88
CA ARG A 58 7.91 -4.64 14.07
C ARG A 58 7.65 -5.89 13.22
N GLU A 59 6.42 -6.38 13.19
CA GLU A 59 5.99 -7.49 12.33
C GLU A 59 6.19 -7.16 10.86
N ARG A 60 5.77 -5.97 10.41
CA ARG A 60 6.00 -5.52 9.02
C ARG A 60 7.48 -5.49 8.64
N HIS A 61 8.37 -5.11 9.57
CA HIS A 61 9.81 -5.14 9.33
C HIS A 61 10.33 -6.58 9.17
N GLU A 62 9.88 -7.52 10.00
CA GLU A 62 10.20 -8.95 9.88
C GLU A 62 9.69 -9.54 8.57
N CYS A 63 8.49 -9.19 8.13
CA CYS A 63 7.94 -9.62 6.84
C CYS A 63 8.86 -9.24 5.66
N ILE A 64 9.37 -8.00 5.63
CA ILE A 64 10.30 -7.55 4.58
C ILE A 64 11.59 -8.39 4.60
N ARG A 65 12.13 -8.68 5.79
CA ARG A 65 13.34 -9.52 5.94
C ARG A 65 13.09 -10.94 5.44
N LEU A 66 11.98 -11.55 5.84
CA LEU A 66 11.60 -12.89 5.42
C LEU A 66 11.39 -12.97 3.91
N PHE A 67 10.63 -12.04 3.33
CA PHE A 67 10.36 -12.04 1.89
C PHE A 67 11.63 -11.82 1.07
N THR A 68 12.53 -10.95 1.54
CA THR A 68 13.86 -10.75 0.91
C THR A 68 14.66 -12.05 0.89
N ARG A 69 14.63 -12.84 1.98
CA ARG A 69 15.29 -14.16 2.02
C ARG A 69 14.64 -15.16 1.05
N ILE A 70 13.32 -15.22 1.01
CA ILE A 70 12.58 -16.15 0.13
C ILE A 70 12.81 -15.83 -1.35
N TYR A 71 12.78 -14.55 -1.74
CA TYR A 71 13.06 -14.14 -3.12
C TYR A 71 14.55 -14.17 -3.48
N GLY A 72 15.45 -14.24 -2.49
CA GLY A 72 16.91 -14.19 -2.66
C GLY A 72 17.47 -12.79 -2.90
N TYR A 73 16.62 -11.76 -2.98
CA TYR A 73 16.98 -10.36 -3.11
C TYR A 73 15.78 -9.47 -2.74
N ASN A 74 15.99 -8.15 -2.62
CA ASN A 74 14.91 -7.19 -2.41
C ASN A 74 14.40 -6.65 -3.77
N PRO A 75 13.19 -7.01 -4.22
CA PRO A 75 12.63 -6.52 -5.48
C PRO A 75 12.06 -5.10 -5.41
N LEU A 76 11.85 -4.54 -4.21
CA LEU A 76 11.23 -3.22 -4.05
C LEU A 76 12.13 -2.13 -4.63
N LYS A 77 11.53 -1.21 -5.40
CA LYS A 77 12.21 -0.07 -6.00
C LYS A 77 11.65 1.24 -5.45
N PHE A 78 12.53 2.21 -5.19
CA PHE A 78 12.12 3.55 -4.80
C PHE A 78 11.47 4.29 -5.98
N SER A 79 10.46 5.11 -5.66
CA SER A 79 9.84 6.04 -6.60
C SER A 79 9.76 7.41 -5.96
N GLN A 80 10.02 8.45 -6.75
CA GLN A 80 9.70 9.84 -6.40
C GLN A 80 8.48 10.34 -7.20
N PHE A 81 7.95 9.50 -8.10
CA PHE A 81 6.86 9.88 -8.98
C PHE A 81 5.51 9.77 -8.27
N ARG A 82 4.72 10.83 -8.41
CA ARG A 82 3.37 10.92 -7.88
C ARG A 82 2.41 11.38 -8.97
N ALA A 83 1.44 10.55 -9.31
CA ALA A 83 0.40 10.85 -10.27
C ALA A 83 -0.81 11.47 -9.56
N ASP A 84 -0.86 12.80 -9.55
CA ASP A 84 -1.99 13.51 -8.97
C ASP A 84 -3.10 13.77 -10.01
N SER A 85 -4.37 13.65 -9.61
CA SER A 85 -5.49 14.07 -10.46
C SER A 85 -5.38 15.57 -10.80
N VAL A 86 -5.85 15.98 -11.99
CA VAL A 86 -5.82 17.39 -12.47
C VAL A 86 -6.34 18.39 -11.43
N LEU A 87 -7.40 18.02 -10.70
CA LEU A 87 -8.03 18.88 -9.68
C LEU A 87 -7.47 18.65 -8.26
N PHE A 88 -6.29 18.05 -8.12
CA PHE A 88 -5.71 17.82 -6.79
C PHE A 88 -5.42 19.15 -6.10
N LYS A 89 -5.89 19.29 -4.84
CA LYS A 89 -5.81 20.54 -4.04
C LYS A 89 -6.41 21.80 -4.69
N THR A 90 -7.06 21.71 -5.85
CA THR A 90 -7.81 22.84 -6.43
C THR A 90 -8.97 23.23 -5.52
N ARG A 91 -9.01 24.49 -5.11
CA ARG A 91 -10.14 25.07 -4.38
C ARG A 91 -11.24 25.36 -5.40
N LEU A 92 -12.41 24.79 -5.16
CA LEU A 92 -13.60 25.08 -5.94
C LEU A 92 -14.49 26.06 -5.16
N PRO A 93 -15.22 26.94 -5.87
CA PRO A 93 -16.31 27.70 -5.27
C PRO A 93 -17.31 26.78 -4.54
N PRO A 94 -18.04 27.27 -3.52
CA PRO A 94 -18.98 26.46 -2.74
C PRO A 94 -20.08 25.78 -3.57
N ASP A 95 -20.44 26.35 -4.72
CA ASP A 95 -21.46 25.86 -5.66
C ASP A 95 -20.92 24.83 -6.67
N LYS A 96 -19.62 24.50 -6.64
CA LYS A 96 -18.97 23.61 -7.60
C LYS A 96 -18.39 22.37 -6.92
N GLN A 97 -18.60 21.21 -7.53
CA GLN A 97 -17.94 19.96 -7.17
C GLN A 97 -16.97 19.54 -8.26
N LYS A 98 -15.90 18.82 -7.89
CA LYS A 98 -14.98 18.19 -8.85
C LYS A 98 -15.78 17.18 -9.68
N CYS A 99 -16.00 17.48 -10.96
CA CYS A 99 -16.67 16.61 -11.90
C CYS A 99 -15.62 15.80 -12.68
N PHE A 100 -15.74 14.48 -12.68
CA PHE A 100 -14.83 13.58 -13.39
C PHE A 100 -15.50 12.93 -14.62
N ARG A 101 -16.53 13.55 -15.20
CA ARG A 101 -17.38 12.95 -16.27
C ARG A 101 -16.64 12.52 -17.55
N PHE A 102 -15.40 12.98 -17.76
CA PHE A 102 -14.59 12.70 -18.96
C PHE A 102 -13.27 11.99 -18.63
N VAL A 103 -13.19 11.30 -17.49
CA VAL A 103 -12.12 10.35 -17.17
C VAL A 103 -12.70 8.95 -17.16
#